data_AF-A0A5E5BT90-F1
#
_entry.id   AF-A0A5E5BT90-F1
#
_cell.length_a   1.000
_cell.length_b   1.000
_cell.length_c   1.000
_cell.angle_alpha   90.00
_cell.angle_beta   90.00
_cell.angle_gamma   90.00
#
_symmetry.space_group_name_H-M   'P 1'
#
loop_
_entity.id
_entity.type
_entity.pdbx_description
1 polymer ?
#
loop_
_entity_poly.entity_id
_entity_poly.type
_entity_poly.pdbx_seq_one_letter_code
_entity_poly.pdbx_strand_id
1 'polypeptide(L)'
;MNQRIARLLATIAALVVTLLALGAPSLARADDLPTFKLEMNNGKLNPARIEVPAGKRIKIEVHNTGTNAVEFESLQLRKEKVLAPGAQSFVVIAPLQPGEYKFFDDFHQQAQGVIVAK
;
A
#
# COMPACT_ATOMS: atom_id res chain seq x y z
N MET A 1 -45.10 25.99 36.98
CA MET A 1 -43.83 25.38 36.49
C MET A 1 -42.79 26.47 36.39
N ASN A 2 -41.73 26.41 37.21
CA ASN A 2 -40.84 27.55 37.44
C ASN A 2 -39.87 27.75 36.27
N GLN A 3 -39.82 28.95 35.70
CA GLN A 3 -38.95 29.32 34.57
C GLN A 3 -37.46 28.98 34.78
N ARG A 4 -37.02 28.93 36.04
CA ARG A 4 -35.66 28.50 36.44
C ARG A 4 -35.39 27.01 36.18
N ILE A 5 -36.39 26.15 36.37
CA ILE A 5 -36.29 24.70 36.13
C ILE A 5 -36.25 24.43 34.62
N ALA A 6 -37.07 25.12 33.84
CA ALA A 6 -37.09 25.00 32.38
C ALA A 6 -35.75 25.43 31.74
N ARG A 7 -35.11 26.49 32.25
CA ARG A 7 -33.79 26.94 31.78
C ARG A 7 -32.67 25.95 32.13
N LEU A 8 -32.69 25.38 33.33
CA LEU A 8 -31.68 24.40 33.76
C LEU A 8 -31.76 23.09 32.94
N LEU A 9 -32.97 22.62 32.64
CA LEU A 9 -33.18 21.45 31.79
C LEU A 9 -32.71 21.71 30.35
N ALA A 10 -32.94 22.91 29.82
CA ALA A 10 -32.47 23.30 28.49
C ALA A 10 -30.93 23.36 28.38
N THR A 11 -30.23 23.86 29.40
CA THR A 11 -28.75 23.85 29.41
C THR A 11 -28.16 22.45 29.55
N ILE A 12 -28.76 21.58 30.37
CA ILE A 12 -28.32 20.19 30.49
C ILE A 12 -28.53 19.45 29.16
N ALA A 13 -29.67 19.63 28.51
CA ALA A 13 -29.94 19.04 27.20
C ALA A 13 -28.94 19.53 26.14
N ALA A 14 -28.61 20.83 26.11
CA ALA A 14 -27.62 21.39 25.20
C ALA A 14 -26.21 20.83 25.45
N LEU A 15 -25.82 20.65 26.71
CA LEU A 15 -24.52 20.08 27.08
C LEU A 15 -24.40 18.61 26.63
N VAL A 16 -25.46 17.81 26.80
CA VAL A 16 -25.50 16.40 26.38
C VAL A 16 -25.40 16.25 24.86
N VAL A 17 -26.11 17.10 24.09
CA VAL A 17 -26.02 17.11 22.61
C VAL A 17 -24.61 17.48 22.14
N THR A 18 -23.94 18.41 22.82
CA THR A 18 -22.59 18.83 22.47
C THR A 18 -21.55 17.73 22.76
N LEU A 19 -21.70 17.01 23.88
CA LEU A 19 -20.85 15.86 24.23
C LEU A 19 -21.03 14.67 23.27
N LEU A 20 -22.24 14.43 22.77
CA LEU A 20 -22.51 13.39 21.76
C LEU A 20 -21.90 13.73 20.39
N ALA A 21 -21.81 15.01 20.03
CA ALA A 21 -21.22 15.44 18.76
C ALA A 21 -19.68 15.35 18.73
N LEU A 22 -19.01 15.48 19.89
CA LEU A 22 -17.55 15.32 19.99
C LEU A 22 -17.10 13.84 20.07
N GLY A 23 -18.01 12.92 20.35
CA GLY A 23 -17.71 11.49 20.52
C GLY A 23 -17.90 10.63 19.28
N ALA A 24 -18.30 11.20 18.14
CA ALA A 24 -18.50 10.42 16.92
C ALA A 24 -17.13 9.85 16.46
N PRO A 25 -16.96 8.51 16.41
CA PRO A 25 -15.73 7.92 15.92
C PRO A 25 -15.54 8.35 14.47
N SER A 26 -14.42 9.02 14.18
CA SER A 26 -14.00 9.24 12.81
C SER A 26 -13.81 7.85 12.18
N LEU A 27 -14.64 7.54 11.18
CA LEU A 27 -14.43 6.38 10.33
C LEU A 27 -13.13 6.63 9.55
N ALA A 28 -12.00 6.24 10.14
CA ALA A 28 -10.74 6.18 9.44
C ALA A 28 -10.91 5.15 8.31
N ARG A 29 -11.14 5.63 7.09
CA ARG A 29 -11.06 4.79 5.90
C ARG A 29 -9.58 4.50 5.66
N ALA A 30 -9.21 3.23 5.82
CA ALA A 30 -7.95 2.75 5.26
C ALA A 30 -8.12 2.76 3.74
N ASP A 31 -7.45 3.69 3.06
CA ASP A 31 -7.34 3.63 1.61
C ASP A 31 -6.55 2.37 1.22
N ASP A 32 -7.05 1.63 0.24
CA ASP A 32 -6.33 0.49 -0.32
C ASP A 32 -4.96 0.95 -0.84
N LEU A 33 -3.92 0.17 -0.56
CA LEU A 33 -2.56 0.49 -1.00
C LEU A 33 -2.52 0.59 -2.54
N PRO A 34 -1.96 1.66 -3.12
CA PRO A 34 -1.70 1.72 -4.55
C PRO A 34 -0.94 0.48 -5.00
N THR A 35 -1.53 -0.25 -5.93
CA THR A 35 -1.11 -1.58 -6.33
C THR A 35 -0.64 -1.58 -7.76
N PHE A 36 0.55 -2.13 -7.98
CA PHE A 36 1.19 -2.26 -9.30
C PHE A 36 1.43 -3.72 -9.58
N LYS A 37 1.34 -4.15 -10.84
CA LYS A 37 1.51 -5.54 -11.24
C LYS A 37 2.87 -5.72 -11.90
N LEU A 38 3.51 -6.83 -11.57
CA LEU A 38 4.72 -7.34 -12.20
C LEU A 38 4.49 -8.81 -12.57
N GLU A 39 4.55 -9.10 -13.85
CA GLU A 39 4.69 -10.44 -14.36
C GLU A 39 6.17 -10.80 -14.51
N MET A 40 6.53 -11.99 -14.05
CA MET A 40 7.85 -12.59 -14.23
C MET A 40 7.70 -13.90 -14.99
N ASN A 41 8.47 -14.07 -16.06
CA ASN A 41 8.41 -15.24 -16.92
C ASN A 41 9.80 -15.64 -17.41
N ASN A 42 10.41 -16.65 -16.78
CA ASN A 42 11.66 -17.28 -17.22
C ASN A 42 12.73 -16.23 -17.63
N GLY A 43 13.00 -15.25 -16.76
CA GLY A 43 13.95 -14.16 -17.04
C GLY A 43 13.42 -12.98 -17.84
N LYS A 44 12.09 -12.82 -17.95
CA LYS A 44 11.44 -11.63 -18.50
C LYS A 44 10.59 -10.94 -17.44
N LEU A 45 10.68 -9.61 -17.38
CA LEU A 45 9.93 -8.76 -16.46
C LEU A 45 8.93 -7.92 -17.26
N ASN A 46 7.65 -7.97 -16.89
CA ASN A 46 6.61 -7.19 -17.56
C ASN A 46 5.67 -6.51 -16.55
N PRO A 47 5.68 -5.17 -16.43
CA PRO A 47 6.61 -4.25 -17.09
C PRO A 47 8.00 -4.28 -16.43
N ALA A 48 9.05 -4.00 -17.19
CA ALA A 48 10.39 -3.80 -16.64
C ALA A 48 10.54 -2.42 -15.94
N ARG A 49 9.65 -1.47 -16.22
CA ARG A 49 9.61 -0.14 -15.58
C ARG A 49 8.26 0.04 -14.89
N ILE A 50 8.27 0.24 -13.58
CA ILE A 50 7.08 0.46 -12.76
C ILE A 50 7.12 1.89 -12.22
N GLU A 51 6.21 2.74 -12.66
CA GLU A 51 6.10 4.11 -12.13
C GLU A 51 5.14 4.13 -10.94
N VAL A 52 5.59 4.70 -9.81
CA VAL A 52 4.84 4.72 -8.56
C VAL A 52 4.84 6.13 -7.95
N PRO A 53 3.83 6.48 -7.14
CA PRO A 53 3.82 7.75 -6.42
C PRO A 53 4.91 7.79 -5.34
N ALA A 54 5.74 8.82 -5.36
CA ALA A 54 6.67 9.12 -4.28
C ALA A 54 5.93 9.43 -2.96
N GLY A 55 6.58 9.17 -1.82
CA GLY A 55 6.04 9.47 -0.50
C GLY A 55 4.86 8.59 -0.05
N LYS A 56 4.43 7.61 -0.87
CA LYS A 56 3.34 6.68 -0.52
C LYS A 56 3.86 5.26 -0.34
N ARG A 57 3.28 4.55 0.63
CA ARG A 57 3.45 3.10 0.74
C ARG A 57 2.72 2.46 -0.45
N ILE A 58 3.38 1.53 -1.14
CA ILE A 58 2.83 0.88 -2.33
C ILE A 58 2.96 -0.64 -2.24
N LYS A 59 2.15 -1.36 -3.02
CA LYS A 59 2.19 -2.82 -3.17
C LYS A 59 2.58 -3.15 -4.61
N ILE A 60 3.52 -4.07 -4.80
CA ILE A 60 3.76 -4.72 -6.09
C ILE A 60 3.27 -6.15 -5.99
N GLU A 61 2.24 -6.47 -6.78
CA GLU A 61 1.77 -7.84 -7.00
C GLU A 61 2.67 -8.51 -8.03
N VAL A 62 3.28 -9.60 -7.63
CA VAL A 62 4.22 -10.37 -8.46
C VAL A 62 3.55 -11.67 -8.87
N HIS A 63 3.54 -11.97 -10.17
CA HIS A 63 2.97 -13.19 -10.72
C HIS A 63 4.03 -13.91 -11.56
N ASN A 64 4.32 -15.16 -11.20
CA ASN A 64 5.16 -16.03 -12.02
C ASN A 64 4.32 -16.72 -13.09
N THR A 65 4.35 -16.22 -14.33
CA THR A 65 3.68 -16.86 -15.49
C THR A 65 4.59 -17.84 -16.24
N GLY A 66 5.84 -17.99 -15.80
CA GLY A 66 6.82 -18.90 -16.37
C GLY A 66 6.66 -20.35 -15.90
N THR A 67 7.60 -21.17 -16.32
CA THR A 67 7.68 -22.61 -16.00
C THR A 67 8.74 -22.92 -14.95
N ASN A 68 9.64 -21.98 -14.67
CA ASN A 68 10.68 -22.08 -13.66
C ASN A 68 10.33 -21.23 -12.43
N ALA A 69 10.98 -21.49 -11.29
CA ALA A 69 10.92 -20.56 -10.17
C ALA A 69 11.50 -19.20 -10.57
N VAL A 70 10.98 -18.13 -9.96
CA VAL A 70 11.49 -16.76 -10.12
C VAL A 70 11.64 -16.13 -8.74
N GLU A 71 12.49 -15.11 -8.64
CA GLU A 71 12.68 -14.36 -7.41
C GLU A 71 12.72 -12.86 -7.69
N PHE A 72 11.69 -12.12 -7.27
CA PHE A 72 11.80 -10.65 -7.23
C PHE A 72 12.82 -10.28 -6.17
N GLU A 73 13.89 -9.57 -6.54
CA GLU A 73 14.90 -9.07 -5.60
C GLU A 73 15.17 -7.57 -5.83
N SER A 74 15.27 -6.81 -4.74
CA SER A 74 15.76 -5.44 -4.75
C SER A 74 16.63 -5.18 -3.52
N LEU A 75 17.94 -5.22 -3.73
CA LEU A 75 18.94 -4.95 -2.67
C LEU A 75 18.79 -3.55 -2.07
N GLN A 76 18.50 -2.54 -2.90
CA GLN A 76 18.31 -1.15 -2.45
C GLN A 76 17.11 -1.00 -1.52
N LEU A 77 16.04 -1.76 -1.77
CA LEU A 77 14.81 -1.72 -1.00
C LEU A 77 14.75 -2.78 0.10
N ARG A 78 15.69 -3.75 0.08
CA ARG A 78 15.72 -4.93 0.95
C ARG A 78 14.40 -5.70 0.87
N LYS A 79 14.00 -6.03 -0.35
CA LYS A 79 12.75 -6.74 -0.63
C LYS A 79 13.02 -7.91 -1.57
N GLU A 80 12.59 -9.08 -1.12
CA GLU A 80 12.69 -10.33 -1.87
C GLU A 80 11.33 -11.05 -1.91
N LYS A 81 11.12 -11.84 -2.96
CA LYS A 81 10.02 -12.80 -3.03
C LYS A 81 10.33 -13.92 -4.01
N VAL A 82 10.47 -15.14 -3.50
CA VAL A 82 10.51 -16.37 -4.31
C VAL A 82 9.09 -16.81 -4.68
N LEU A 83 8.87 -17.15 -5.95
CA LEU A 83 7.61 -17.70 -6.46
C LEU A 83 7.85 -18.96 -7.30
N ALA A 84 7.15 -20.04 -6.94
CA ALA A 84 7.02 -21.22 -7.78
C ALA A 84 6.24 -20.90 -9.08
N PRO A 85 6.33 -21.75 -10.13
CA PRO A 85 5.55 -21.58 -11.36
C PRO A 85 4.05 -21.44 -11.08
N GLY A 86 3.41 -20.45 -11.71
CA GLY A 86 1.98 -20.15 -11.56
C GLY A 86 1.61 -19.47 -10.24
N ALA A 87 2.54 -19.25 -9.32
CA ALA A 87 2.25 -18.59 -8.05
C ALA A 87 2.11 -17.07 -8.21
N GLN A 88 1.21 -16.49 -7.41
CA GLN A 88 1.06 -15.04 -7.26
C GLN A 88 1.26 -14.66 -5.79
N SER A 89 2.02 -13.59 -5.56
CA SER A 89 2.25 -13.02 -4.24
C SER A 89 2.47 -11.51 -4.36
N PHE A 90 2.96 -10.85 -3.32
CA PHE A 90 3.23 -9.43 -3.35
C PHE A 90 4.40 -9.03 -2.45
N VAL A 91 4.96 -7.86 -2.73
CA VAL A 91 5.86 -7.12 -1.83
C VAL A 91 5.23 -5.78 -1.47
N VAL A 92 5.38 -5.37 -0.21
CA VAL A 92 4.99 -4.03 0.26
C VAL A 92 6.25 -3.18 0.39
N ILE A 93 6.24 -2.05 -0.30
CA ILE A 93 7.34 -1.09 -0.36
C ILE A 93 6.97 0.14 0.45
N ALA A 94 7.87 0.54 1.34
CA ALA A 94 7.71 1.74 2.16
C ALA A 94 7.70 3.00 1.29
N PRO A 95 7.21 4.15 1.80
CA PRO A 95 7.32 5.42 1.11
C PRO A 95 8.73 5.67 0.55
N LEU A 96 8.80 5.88 -0.77
CA LEU A 96 10.06 6.13 -1.48
C LEU A 96 10.29 7.64 -1.65
N GLN A 97 11.55 8.05 -1.63
CA GLN A 97 11.93 9.36 -2.15
C GLN A 97 11.85 9.36 -3.68
N PRO A 98 11.67 10.51 -4.34
CA PRO A 98 11.75 10.57 -5.80
C PRO A 98 13.08 10.00 -6.30
N GLY A 99 13.03 9.13 -7.30
CA GLY A 99 14.22 8.45 -7.80
C GLY A 99 13.95 7.08 -8.44
N GLU A 100 15.04 6.41 -8.78
CA GLU A 100 15.02 5.09 -9.43
C GLU A 100 15.60 4.01 -8.51
N TYR A 101 14.88 2.89 -8.38
CA TYR A 101 15.23 1.76 -7.54
C TYR A 101 15.20 0.48 -8.38
N LYS A 102 16.35 -0.19 -8.47
CA LYS A 102 16.54 -1.39 -9.29
C LYS A 102 15.95 -2.62 -8.61
N PHE A 103 15.42 -3.51 -9.43
CA PHE A 103 15.06 -4.87 -9.05
C PHE A 103 15.42 -5.84 -10.18
N PHE A 104 15.48 -7.12 -9.88
CA PHE A 104 15.83 -8.16 -10.85
C PHE A 104 15.22 -9.51 -10.46
N ASP A 105 15.36 -10.50 -11.36
CA ASP A 105 15.07 -11.90 -11.07
C ASP A 105 16.36 -12.58 -10.58
N ASP A 106 16.48 -12.98 -9.31
CA ASP A 106 17.75 -13.57 -8.80
C ASP A 106 18.06 -14.93 -9.44
N PHE A 107 17.04 -15.68 -9.86
CA PHE A 107 17.23 -16.94 -10.60
C PHE A 107 17.53 -16.72 -12.09
N HIS A 108 17.35 -15.50 -12.60
CA HIS A 108 17.59 -15.14 -13.99
C HIS A 108 18.18 -13.71 -14.10
N GLN A 109 19.40 -13.51 -13.59
CA GLN A 109 20.00 -12.19 -13.32
C GLN A 109 20.11 -11.23 -14.53
N GLN A 110 19.96 -11.71 -15.76
CA GLN A 110 19.83 -10.84 -16.95
C GLN A 110 18.53 -10.02 -16.96
N ALA A 111 17.51 -10.44 -16.20
CA ALA A 111 16.22 -9.80 -16.11
C ALA A 111 16.31 -8.61 -15.16
N GLN A 112 16.37 -7.40 -15.71
CA GLN A 112 16.58 -6.17 -14.95
C GLN A 112 15.38 -5.24 -15.07
N GLY A 113 14.95 -4.68 -13.94
CA GLY A 113 13.83 -3.76 -13.86
C GLY A 113 14.11 -2.56 -12.97
N VAL A 114 13.23 -1.56 -13.05
CA VAL A 114 13.34 -0.32 -12.28
C VAL A 114 11.97 0.14 -11.78
N ILE A 115 11.90 0.51 -10.51
CA ILE A 115 10.79 1.25 -9.92
C ILE A 115 11.16 2.72 -9.95
N VAL A 116 10.29 3.56 -10.49
CA VAL A 116 10.49 5.00 -10.57
C VAL A 116 9.47 5.69 -9.69
N ALA A 117 9.95 6.23 -8.57
CA ALA A 117 9.15 7.03 -7.66
C ALA A 117 9.13 8.48 -8.14
N LYS A 118 7.94 9.02 -8.39
CA LYS A 118 7.74 10.42 -8.81
C LYS A 118 6.50 11.04 -8.21
#